data_AF-A0A519LHF3-F1
#
_entry.id   AF-A0A519LHF3-F1
#
_cell.length_a   1.000
_cell.length_b   1.000
_cell.length_c   1.000
_cell.angle_alpha   90.00
_cell.angle_beta   90.00
_cell.angle_gamma   90.00
#
_symmetry.space_group_name_H-M   'P 1'
#
loop_
_entity.id
_entity.type
_entity.pdbx_description
1 polymer ?
#
loop_
_entity_poly.entity_id
_entity_poly.type
_entity_poly.pdbx_seq_one_letter_code
_entity_poly.pdbx_strand_id
1 'polypeptide(L)'
;MARLNLLEETRFEKLPVSVFENPKIASVNVAQRIAGLIKTKQANNTPAVLGLATGVTPIAVYAELVRLHKEEGLSFKNVITFNLDEYYPMQPNAAQSYVTFMNENLFDHIDIDKNNVHIPDGTLALEDIPAF
;
A
#
# COMPACT_ATOMS: atom_id res chain seq x y z
N MET A 1 27.16 -10.58 23.22
CA MET A 1 26.69 -9.19 23.10
C MET A 1 25.17 -9.20 22.96
N ALA A 2 24.45 -9.26 24.09
CA ALA A 2 23.00 -9.44 24.08
C ALA A 2 22.26 -8.08 24.16
N ARG A 3 21.32 -7.88 23.23
CA ARG A 3 20.02 -7.24 23.45
C ARG A 3 19.98 -5.79 24.01
N LEU A 4 20.78 -4.87 23.50
CA LEU A 4 20.65 -3.46 23.93
C LEU A 4 19.37 -2.74 23.43
N ASN A 5 18.69 -3.26 22.40
CA ASN A 5 17.62 -2.54 21.69
C ASN A 5 16.19 -3.12 21.86
N LEU A 6 15.96 -4.01 22.83
CA LEU A 6 14.63 -4.59 23.05
C LEU A 6 13.76 -3.80 24.03
N LEU A 7 14.37 -3.02 24.94
CA LEU A 7 13.64 -2.20 25.89
C LEU A 7 13.47 -0.80 25.30
N GLU A 8 12.24 -0.29 25.30
CA GLU A 8 11.90 1.03 24.72
C GLU A 8 12.75 2.16 25.33
N GLU A 9 13.07 2.04 26.62
CA GLU A 9 13.91 2.99 27.37
C GLU A 9 15.37 3.03 26.92
N THR A 10 15.89 1.95 26.35
CA THR A 10 17.30 1.86 25.91
C THR A 10 17.48 2.04 24.41
N ARG A 11 16.37 2.23 23.66
CA ARG A 11 16.41 2.46 22.21
C ARG A 11 16.76 3.91 21.90
N PHE A 12 17.78 4.11 21.07
CA PHE A 12 18.15 5.42 20.55
C PHE A 12 17.02 6.04 19.72
N GLU A 13 16.40 5.23 18.85
CA GLU A 13 15.22 5.62 18.06
C GLU A 13 13.94 5.12 18.72
N LYS A 14 13.09 6.06 19.12
CA LYS A 14 11.77 5.81 19.74
C LYS A 14 10.69 5.51 18.70
N LEU A 15 11.03 4.74 17.67
CA LEU A 15 10.08 4.29 16.66
C LEU A 15 9.33 3.06 17.19
N PRO A 16 7.98 3.04 17.20
CA PRO A 16 7.24 1.84 17.53
C PRO A 16 7.66 0.69 16.62
N VAL A 17 8.10 -0.43 17.22
CA VAL A 17 8.52 -1.63 16.48
C VAL A 17 7.73 -2.80 17.00
N SER A 18 7.09 -3.51 16.07
CA SER A 18 6.42 -4.77 16.34
C SER A 18 7.20 -5.88 15.67
N VAL A 19 7.58 -6.90 16.44
CA VAL A 19 8.29 -8.09 15.95
C VAL A 19 7.30 -9.24 15.86
N PHE A 20 7.26 -9.89 14.71
CA PHE A 20 6.41 -11.05 14.45
C PHE A 20 7.27 -12.27 14.16
N GLU A 21 6.71 -13.46 14.40
CA GLU A 21 7.41 -14.73 14.23
C GLU A 21 7.84 -14.98 12.77
N ASN A 22 7.03 -14.54 11.81
CA ASN A 22 7.33 -14.72 10.39
C ASN A 22 6.69 -13.61 9.52
N PRO A 23 7.12 -13.47 8.24
CA PRO A 23 6.64 -12.43 7.33
C PRO A 23 5.13 -12.49 7.06
N LYS A 24 4.51 -13.68 7.10
CA LYS A 24 3.08 -13.84 6.86
C LYS A 24 2.27 -13.19 7.98
N ILE A 25 2.61 -13.48 9.25
CA ILE A 25 1.94 -12.87 10.41
C ILE A 25 2.14 -11.35 10.40
N ALA A 26 3.34 -10.89 10.07
CA ALA A 26 3.61 -9.45 9.93
C ALA A 26 2.71 -8.80 8.87
N SER A 27 2.59 -9.42 7.69
CA SER A 27 1.78 -8.91 6.58
C SER A 27 0.29 -8.85 6.93
N VAL A 28 -0.22 -9.88 7.61
CA VAL A 28 -1.61 -9.89 8.10
C VAL A 28 -1.85 -8.76 9.10
N ASN A 29 -0.94 -8.55 10.05
CA ASN A 29 -1.07 -7.46 11.03
C ASN A 29 -1.01 -6.08 10.37
N VAL A 30 -0.17 -5.89 9.35
CA VAL A 30 -0.11 -4.65 8.57
C VAL A 30 -1.41 -4.43 7.81
N ALA A 31 -1.95 -5.46 7.13
CA ALA A 31 -3.22 -5.37 6.42
C ALA A 31 -4.38 -5.04 7.37
N GLN A 32 -4.42 -5.64 8.56
CA GLN A 32 -5.42 -5.33 9.59
C GLN A 32 -5.32 -3.88 10.09
N ARG A 33 -4.10 -3.36 10.25
CA ARG A 33 -3.89 -1.95 10.61
C ARG A 33 -4.40 -1.00 9.51
N ILE A 34 -4.14 -1.32 8.25
CA ILE A 34 -4.65 -0.56 7.09
C ILE A 34 -6.18 -0.63 7.05
N ALA A 35 -6.75 -1.82 7.20
CA ALA A 35 -8.21 -2.02 7.23
C ALA A 35 -8.87 -1.24 8.38
N GLY A 36 -8.26 -1.23 9.57
CA GLY A 36 -8.71 -0.44 10.71
C GLY A 36 -8.70 1.06 10.42
N LEU A 37 -7.66 1.56 9.75
CA LEU A 37 -7.59 2.96 9.31
C LEU A 37 -8.71 3.28 8.30
N ILE A 38 -8.92 2.44 7.29
CA ILE A 38 -9.98 2.62 6.28
C ILE A 38 -11.35 2.69 6.96
N LYS A 39 -11.67 1.71 7.81
CA LYS A 39 -12.93 1.64 8.58
C LYS A 39 -13.13 2.89 9.44
N THR A 40 -12.07 3.34 10.12
CA THR A 40 -12.12 4.54 10.97
C THR A 40 -12.40 5.80 10.15
N LYS A 41 -11.69 5.97 9.02
CA LYS A 41 -11.88 7.11 8.12
C LYS A 41 -13.28 7.13 7.52
N GLN A 42 -13.78 5.96 7.10
CA GLN A 42 -15.12 5.76 6.57
C GLN A 42 -16.20 6.11 7.60
N ALA A 43 -16.07 5.63 8.84
CA ALA A 43 -17.00 5.96 9.92
C ALA A 43 -17.08 7.47 10.21
N ASN A 44 -15.97 8.18 9.98
CA ASN A 44 -15.88 9.63 10.13
C ASN A 44 -16.27 10.41 8.86
N ASN A 45 -16.76 9.75 7.80
CA ASN A 45 -17.05 10.35 6.50
C ASN A 45 -15.86 11.14 5.91
N THR A 46 -14.64 10.63 6.11
CA THR A 46 -13.40 11.20 5.55
C THR A 46 -12.72 10.19 4.65
N PRO A 47 -12.01 10.63 3.59
CA PRO A 47 -11.27 9.71 2.75
C PRO A 47 -10.07 9.10 3.50
N ALA A 48 -9.78 7.84 3.20
CA ALA A 48 -8.53 7.21 3.60
C ALA A 48 -7.49 7.41 2.50
N VAL A 49 -6.48 8.24 2.75
CA VAL A 49 -5.40 8.51 1.81
C VAL A 49 -4.22 7.60 2.12
N LEU A 50 -3.82 6.76 1.16
CA LEU A 50 -2.81 5.72 1.33
C LEU A 50 -1.66 5.88 0.34
N GLY A 51 -0.43 5.87 0.84
CA GLY A 51 0.77 5.68 0.02
C GLY A 51 1.04 4.19 -0.17
N LEU A 52 1.20 3.74 -1.42
CA LEU A 52 1.37 2.32 -1.76
C LEU A 52 2.71 2.06 -2.44
N ALA A 53 3.47 1.12 -1.88
CA ALA A 53 4.76 0.68 -2.41
C ALA A 53 4.61 -0.55 -3.29
N THR A 54 5.55 -0.74 -4.21
CA THR A 54 5.62 -1.94 -5.08
C THR A 54 6.65 -2.94 -4.54
N GLY A 55 6.85 -4.04 -5.25
CA GLY A 55 7.85 -5.07 -4.91
C GLY A 55 7.28 -6.28 -4.15
N VAL A 56 8.16 -7.21 -3.78
CA VAL A 56 7.74 -8.53 -3.26
C VAL A 56 7.14 -8.46 -1.85
N THR A 57 7.69 -7.60 -0.99
CA THR A 57 7.26 -7.47 0.41
C THR A 57 5.76 -7.15 0.58
N PRO A 58 5.18 -6.15 -0.11
CA PRO A 58 3.77 -5.81 0.06
C PRO A 58 2.78 -6.79 -0.57
N ILE A 59 3.21 -7.75 -1.42
CA ILE A 59 2.29 -8.71 -2.09
C ILE A 59 1.40 -9.44 -1.07
N ALA A 60 1.99 -9.93 0.02
CA ALA A 60 1.23 -10.64 1.05
C ALA A 60 0.27 -9.72 1.83
N VAL A 61 0.59 -8.42 1.94
CA VAL A 61 -0.31 -7.42 2.52
C VAL A 61 -1.50 -7.18 1.59
N TYR A 62 -1.25 -7.03 0.28
CA TYR A 62 -2.31 -6.84 -0.72
C TYR A 62 -3.22 -8.05 -0.83
N ALA A 63 -2.66 -9.26 -0.84
CA ALA A 63 -3.45 -10.49 -0.83
C ALA A 63 -4.39 -10.56 0.38
N GLU A 64 -3.93 -10.16 1.57
CA GLU A 64 -4.78 -10.11 2.76
C GLU A 64 -5.83 -9.00 2.68
N LEU A 65 -5.50 -7.81 2.15
CA LEU A 65 -6.48 -6.75 1.93
C LEU A 65 -7.59 -7.17 0.95
N VAL A 66 -7.22 -7.89 -0.11
CA VAL A 66 -8.15 -8.50 -1.06
C VAL A 66 -9.04 -9.54 -0.38
N ARG A 67 -8.46 -10.39 0.48
CA ARG A 67 -9.23 -11.35 1.28
C ARG A 67 -10.23 -10.64 2.19
N LEU A 68 -9.80 -9.61 2.92
CA LEU A 68 -10.65 -8.79 3.79
C LEU A 68 -11.79 -8.11 3.02
N HIS A 69 -11.54 -7.68 1.78
CA HIS A 69 -12.59 -7.15 0.91
C HIS A 69 -13.63 -8.23 0.59
N LYS A 70 -13.17 -9.36 0.03
CA LYS A 70 -14.03 -10.41 -0.51
C LYS A 70 -14.79 -11.19 0.56
N GLU A 71 -14.17 -11.42 1.71
CA GLU A 71 -14.70 -12.31 2.76
C GLU A 71 -15.31 -11.55 3.95
N GLU A 72 -14.82 -10.34 4.24
CA GLU A 72 -15.20 -9.60 5.46
C GLU A 72 -15.83 -8.23 5.17
N GLY A 73 -16.04 -7.88 3.89
CA GLY A 73 -16.76 -6.68 3.48
C GLY A 73 -16.00 -5.37 3.68
N LEU A 74 -14.67 -5.38 3.74
CA LEU A 74 -13.86 -4.16 3.72
C LEU A 74 -14.06 -3.43 2.38
N SER A 75 -14.63 -2.23 2.38
CA SER A 75 -14.82 -1.43 1.16
C SER A 75 -13.67 -0.42 0.97
N PHE A 76 -13.30 -0.21 -0.28
CA PHE A 76 -12.27 0.74 -0.74
C PHE A 76 -12.87 1.96 -1.46
N LYS A 77 -14.21 2.10 -1.49
CA LYS A 77 -14.89 3.21 -2.17
C LYS A 77 -14.51 4.60 -1.63
N ASN A 78 -14.09 4.70 -0.37
CA ASN A 78 -13.64 5.96 0.25
C ASN A 78 -12.10 6.07 0.31
N VAL A 79 -11.38 5.24 -0.44
CA VAL A 79 -9.91 5.21 -0.45
C VAL A 79 -9.38 6.01 -1.64
N ILE A 80 -8.30 6.77 -1.39
CA ILE A 80 -7.49 7.47 -2.39
C ILE A 80 -6.06 6.97 -2.25
N THR A 81 -5.42 6.59 -3.36
CA THR A 81 -4.08 5.99 -3.33
C THR A 81 -3.08 6.79 -4.14
N PHE A 82 -1.88 6.90 -3.60
CA PHE A 82 -0.71 7.43 -4.31
C PHE A 82 0.38 6.36 -4.33
N ASN A 83 0.80 5.94 -5.51
CA ASN A 83 1.92 5.03 -5.68
C ASN A 83 3.25 5.80 -5.68
N LEU A 84 4.29 5.16 -5.16
CA LEU A 84 5.58 5.82 -4.92
C LEU A 84 6.34 6.15 -6.21
N ASP A 85 6.30 5.26 -7.18
CA ASP A 85 7.18 5.27 -8.34
C ASP A 85 6.55 4.58 -9.56
N GLU A 86 7.14 4.84 -10.73
CA GLU A 86 6.98 4.12 -11.99
C GLU A 86 8.31 4.21 -12.76
N TYR A 87 8.60 3.22 -13.60
CA TYR A 87 9.75 3.27 -14.49
C TYR A 87 9.59 4.35 -15.58
N TYR A 88 10.69 4.87 -16.10
CA TYR A 88 10.67 5.87 -17.18
C TYR A 88 11.69 5.56 -18.29
N PRO A 89 11.28 5.59 -19.58
CA PRO A 89 9.90 5.60 -20.06
C PRO A 89 9.24 4.23 -19.82
N MET A 90 7.94 4.21 -19.51
CA MET A 90 7.19 2.97 -19.29
C MET A 90 5.76 3.07 -19.81
N GLN A 91 5.32 2.03 -20.51
CA GLN A 91 3.93 1.89 -20.93
C GLN A 91 3.12 1.22 -19.82
N PRO A 92 1.90 1.70 -19.51
CA PRO A 92 1.12 1.20 -18.38
C PRO A 92 0.68 -0.27 -18.53
N ASN A 93 0.69 -0.81 -19.75
CA ASN A 93 0.34 -2.20 -20.05
C ASN A 93 1.56 -3.15 -20.17
N ALA A 94 2.78 -2.64 -19.97
CA ALA A 94 3.96 -3.48 -19.96
C ALA A 94 3.95 -4.42 -18.75
N ALA A 95 4.47 -5.63 -18.89
CA ALA A 95 4.52 -6.60 -17.78
C ALA A 95 5.37 -6.10 -16.59
N GLN A 96 6.35 -5.23 -16.85
CA GLN A 96 7.24 -4.64 -15.84
C GLN A 96 6.69 -3.35 -15.22
N SER A 97 5.57 -2.84 -15.73
CA SER A 97 4.94 -1.61 -15.27
C SER A 97 4.40 -1.78 -13.85
N TYR A 98 4.57 -0.75 -13.02
CA TYR A 98 3.96 -0.73 -11.70
C TYR A 98 2.46 -0.49 -11.75
N VAL A 99 1.92 0.10 -12.82
CA VAL A 99 0.49 0.07 -13.11
C VAL A 99 -0.03 -1.37 -13.24
N THR A 100 0.64 -2.21 -14.06
CA THR A 100 0.28 -3.63 -14.22
C THR A 100 0.38 -4.37 -12.89
N PHE A 101 1.51 -4.22 -12.18
CA PHE A 101 1.72 -4.85 -10.88
C PHE A 101 0.59 -4.54 -9.89
N MET A 102 0.19 -3.27 -9.77
CA MET A 102 -0.82 -2.87 -8.80
C MET A 102 -2.22 -3.36 -9.16
N ASN A 103 -2.56 -3.38 -10.45
CA ASN A 103 -3.83 -3.94 -10.92
C ASN A 103 -3.89 -5.45 -10.62
N GLU A 104 -2.83 -6.19 -10.95
CA GLU A 104 -2.74 -7.63 -10.71
C GLU A 104 -2.82 -8.00 -9.22
N ASN A 105 -2.18 -7.22 -8.35
CA ASN A 105 -2.06 -7.57 -6.93
C ASN A 105 -3.15 -6.95 -6.04
N LEU A 106 -3.79 -5.85 -6.45
CA LEU A 106 -4.75 -5.13 -5.60
C LEU A 106 -5.95 -4.57 -6.37
N PHE A 107 -5.73 -3.63 -7.29
CA PHE A 107 -6.79 -2.72 -7.76
C PHE A 107 -7.88 -3.39 -8.60
N ASP A 108 -7.63 -4.55 -9.21
CA ASP A 108 -8.67 -5.29 -9.96
C ASP A 108 -9.47 -6.25 -9.07
N HIS A 109 -9.12 -6.35 -7.79
CA HIS A 109 -9.71 -7.30 -6.85
C HIS A 109 -10.52 -6.63 -5.74
N ILE A 110 -10.66 -5.30 -5.77
CA ILE A 110 -11.33 -4.48 -4.77
C ILE A 110 -12.28 -3.45 -5.42
N ASP A 111 -13.16 -2.84 -4.64
CA ASP A 111 -14.17 -1.87 -5.10
C ASP A 111 -13.69 -0.40 -5.07
N ILE A 112 -12.41 -0.16 -5.32
CA ILE A 112 -11.85 1.21 -5.39
C ILE A 112 -12.32 1.92 -6.67
N ASP A 113 -12.64 3.22 -6.56
CA ASP A 113 -12.85 4.05 -7.74
C ASP A 113 -11.50 4.29 -8.44
N LYS A 114 -11.40 3.93 -9.72
CA LYS A 114 -10.16 4.10 -10.50
C LYS A 114 -9.75 5.57 -10.64
N ASN A 115 -10.67 6.52 -10.49
CA ASN A 115 -10.33 7.96 -10.46
C ASN A 115 -9.56 8.36 -9.19
N ASN A 116 -9.60 7.53 -8.15
CA ASN A 116 -8.87 7.75 -6.89
C ASN A 116 -7.51 7.01 -6.87
N VAL A 117 -7.10 6.41 -7.98
CA VAL A 117 -5.81 5.72 -8.13
C VAL A 117 -4.83 6.64 -8.84
N HIS A 118 -3.78 7.07 -8.13
CA HIS A 118 -2.75 7.94 -8.66
C HIS A 118 -1.41 7.21 -8.72
N ILE A 119 -0.90 6.98 -9.94
CA ILE A 119 0.40 6.37 -10.22
C ILE A 119 1.16 7.34 -11.14
N PRO A 120 2.48 7.57 -10.93
CA PRO A 120 3.27 8.41 -11.82
C PRO A 120 3.15 7.97 -13.29
N ASP A 121 3.00 8.93 -14.21
CA ASP A 121 2.83 8.64 -15.64
C ASP A 121 4.18 8.44 -16.33
N GLY A 122 4.53 7.17 -16.58
CA GLY A 122 5.75 6.79 -17.29
C GLY A 122 5.77 7.11 -18.79
N THR A 123 4.67 7.64 -19.35
CA THR A 123 4.53 7.95 -20.78
C THR A 123 4.75 9.42 -21.13
N LEU A 124 4.93 10.29 -20.12
CA LEU A 124 5.13 11.72 -20.32
C LEU A 124 6.35 12.03 -21.21
N ALA A 125 6.22 13.07 -22.04
CA ALA A 125 7.38 13.63 -22.70
C ALA A 125 8.34 14.23 -21.66
N LEU A 126 9.65 14.18 -21.92
CA LEU A 126 10.69 14.68 -21.01
C LEU A 126 10.44 16.14 -20.57
N GLU A 127 9.90 16.95 -21.47
CA GLU A 127 9.57 18.36 -21.27
C GLU A 127 8.35 18.59 -20.35
N ASP A 128 7.46 17.61 -20.24
CA ASP A 128 6.25 17.69 -19.41
C ASP A 128 6.50 17.22 -17.96
N ILE A 129 7.57 16.45 -17.71
CA ILE A 129 7.90 15.92 -16.38
C ILE A 129 7.98 17.00 -15.29
N PRO A 130 8.62 18.17 -15.50
CA PRO A 130 8.75 19.18 -14.45
C PRO A 130 7.44 19.83 -14.02
N ALA A 131 6.36 19.65 -14.79
CA ALA A 131 5.03 20.20 -14.47
C ALA A 131 4.24 19.32 -13.50
N PHE A 132 4.74 18.13 -13.19
CA PHE A 132 4.20 17.15 -12.24
C PHE A 132 5.01 17.13 -10.94
#